data_AF-A0A932PCP2-F1
#
_entry.id   AF-A0A932PCP2-F1
#
_cell.length_a   1.000
_cell.length_b   1.000
_cell.length_c   1.000
_cell.angle_alpha   90.00
_cell.angle_beta   90.00
_cell.angle_gamma   90.00
#
_symmetry.space_group_name_H-M   'P 1'
#
loop_
_entity.id
_entity.type
_entity.pdbx_description
1 polymer ?
#
loop_
_entity_poly.entity_id
_entity_poly.type
_entity_poly.pdbx_seq_one_letter_code
_entity_poly.pdbx_strand_id
1 'polypeptide(L)'
;MTFAALAVGTAVFVDANIFVFHFAPDPILGMPCSQLLQRIEHQEIKGVTSTAVLSEVAHRLMTIEARAVFGWSTGKVALRLKQTPSAIHNLSAFQKAVEQIVSIPSQRAEYSANTSSHCGRYQSTDRPAQQ
;
A
#
# COMPACT_ATOMS: atom_id res chain seq x y z
N MET A 1 -17.50 -7.90 -8.41
CA MET A 1 -17.06 -8.53 -7.14
C MET A 1 -16.91 -7.43 -6.11
N THR A 2 -17.35 -7.64 -4.87
CA THR A 2 -17.17 -6.70 -3.74
C THR A 2 -16.17 -7.30 -2.75
N PHE A 3 -15.51 -6.48 -1.93
CA PHE A 3 -14.57 -6.98 -0.91
C PHE A 3 -15.25 -7.89 0.13
N ALA A 4 -16.56 -7.72 0.35
CA ALA A 4 -17.36 -8.60 1.20
C ALA A 4 -17.37 -10.06 0.72
N ALA A 5 -17.18 -10.31 -0.58
CA ALA A 5 -17.16 -11.67 -1.13
C ALA A 5 -15.84 -12.42 -0.91
N LEU A 6 -14.81 -11.75 -0.37
CA LEU A 6 -13.54 -12.41 -0.03
C LEU A 6 -13.74 -13.37 1.14
N ALA A 7 -13.33 -14.63 0.94
CA ALA A 7 -13.42 -15.67 1.95
C ALA A 7 -12.44 -15.41 3.11
N VAL A 8 -12.81 -15.88 4.30
CA VAL A 8 -11.93 -15.86 5.48
C VAL A 8 -10.65 -16.66 5.17
N GLY A 9 -9.51 -16.16 5.65
CA GLY A 9 -8.18 -16.75 5.42
C GLY A 9 -7.57 -16.41 4.05
N THR A 10 -8.29 -15.73 3.15
CA THR A 10 -7.74 -15.29 1.86
C THR A 10 -6.58 -14.33 2.10
N ALA A 11 -5.51 -14.48 1.31
CA ALA A 11 -4.42 -13.50 1.25
C ALA A 11 -4.66 -12.51 0.10
N VAL A 12 -4.55 -11.21 0.38
CA VAL A 12 -4.73 -10.14 -0.60
C VAL A 12 -3.58 -9.16 -0.54
N PHE A 13 -3.15 -8.70 -1.71
CA PHE A 13 -2.27 -7.54 -1.81
C PHE A 13 -3.11 -6.26 -1.79
N VAL A 14 -2.83 -5.37 -0.84
CA VAL A 14 -3.57 -4.12 -0.62
C VAL A 14 -2.86 -2.98 -1.34
N ASP A 15 -3.53 -2.44 -2.36
CA ASP A 15 -3.06 -1.33 -3.17
C ASP A 15 -3.25 0.04 -2.49
N ALA A 16 -2.55 1.08 -2.98
CA ALA A 16 -2.62 2.44 -2.47
C ALA A 16 -4.04 3.00 -2.45
N ASN A 17 -4.87 2.68 -3.44
CA ASN A 17 -6.22 3.24 -3.54
C ASN A 17 -7.11 2.84 -2.35
N ILE A 18 -6.92 1.63 -1.80
CA ILE A 18 -7.69 1.17 -0.63
C ILE A 18 -7.42 2.08 0.56
N PHE A 19 -6.15 2.37 0.82
CA PHE A 19 -5.75 3.25 1.91
C PHE A 19 -6.16 4.70 1.66
N VAL A 20 -5.97 5.21 0.44
CA VAL A 20 -6.35 6.59 0.09
C VAL A 20 -7.84 6.81 0.28
N PHE A 21 -8.69 5.89 -0.19
CA PHE A 21 -10.14 6.00 0.01
C PHE A 21 -10.59 5.71 1.44
N HIS A 22 -9.77 5.07 2.26
CA HIS A 22 -10.05 4.97 3.69
C HIS A 22 -9.77 6.30 4.42
N PHE A 23 -8.60 6.92 4.18
CA PHE A 23 -8.17 8.13 4.89
C PHE A 23 -8.72 9.44 4.30
N ALA A 24 -9.01 9.47 3.01
CA ALA A 24 -9.66 10.57 2.30
C ALA A 24 -10.91 10.02 1.59
N PRO A 25 -12.03 9.84 2.32
CA PRO A 25 -13.15 9.04 1.85
C PRO A 25 -13.76 9.54 0.54
N ASP A 26 -13.73 8.65 -0.45
CA ASP A 26 -14.61 8.78 -1.61
C ASP A 26 -16.05 8.41 -1.20
N PRO A 27 -17.08 9.14 -1.66
CA PRO A 27 -18.48 8.90 -1.27
C PRO A 27 -18.99 7.49 -1.57
N ILE A 28 -18.42 6.80 -2.57
CA ILE A 28 -18.85 5.48 -3.01
C ILE A 28 -17.88 4.41 -2.51
N LEU A 29 -16.57 4.66 -2.61
CA LEU A 29 -15.54 3.65 -2.39
C LEU A 29 -14.98 3.65 -0.96
N GLY A 30 -15.18 4.71 -0.19
CA GLY A 30 -14.55 4.84 1.14
C GLY A 30 -15.03 3.79 2.15
N MET A 31 -16.33 3.52 2.18
CA MET A 31 -16.91 2.55 3.12
C MET A 31 -16.47 1.10 2.79
N PRO A 32 -16.56 0.61 1.53
CA PRO A 32 -16.01 -0.69 1.17
C PRO A 32 -14.52 -0.87 1.49
N CYS A 33 -13.69 0.16 1.24
CA CYS A 33 -12.25 0.10 1.54
C CYS A 33 -11.99 0.02 3.05
N SER A 34 -12.74 0.79 3.85
CA SER A 34 -12.65 0.76 5.31
C SER A 34 -13.05 -0.60 5.88
N GLN A 35 -14.11 -1.21 5.34
CA GLN A 35 -14.52 -2.56 5.74
C GLN A 35 -13.46 -3.62 5.40
N LEU A 36 -12.81 -3.52 4.23
CA LEU A 36 -11.71 -4.44 3.90
C LEU A 36 -10.55 -4.32 4.90
N LEU A 37 -10.14 -3.09 5.25
CA LEU A 37 -9.06 -2.86 6.22
C LEU A 37 -9.44 -3.37 7.62
N GLN A 38 -10.69 -3.18 8.05
CA GLN A 38 -11.17 -3.72 9.33
C GLN A 38 -11.11 -5.25 9.37
N ARG A 39 -11.48 -5.94 8.28
CA ARG A 39 -11.35 -7.41 8.18
C ARG A 39 -9.89 -7.88 8.25
N ILE A 40 -8.97 -7.09 7.70
CA ILE A 40 -7.52 -7.35 7.81
C ILE A 40 -7.05 -7.15 9.25
N GLU A 41 -7.46 -6.06 9.90
CA GLU A 41 -7.13 -5.76 11.30
C GLU A 41 -7.66 -6.85 12.26
N HIS A 42 -8.86 -7.36 12.00
CA HIS A 42 -9.46 -8.48 12.72
C HIS A 42 -8.88 -9.86 12.35
N GLN A 43 -7.89 -9.91 11.45
CA GLN A 43 -7.24 -11.15 10.97
C GLN A 43 -8.19 -12.13 10.27
N GLU A 44 -9.37 -11.68 9.81
CA GLU A 44 -10.27 -12.48 8.98
C GLU A 44 -9.67 -12.71 7.58
N ILE A 45 -8.91 -11.73 7.09
CA ILE A 45 -8.22 -11.76 5.80
C ILE A 45 -6.75 -11.39 6.05
N LYS A 46 -5.84 -12.06 5.34
CA LYS A 46 -4.43 -11.71 5.37
C LYS A 46 -4.15 -10.59 4.38
N GLY A 47 -3.95 -9.38 4.88
CA GLY A 47 -3.50 -8.23 4.07
C GLY A 47 -1.99 -8.11 4.03
N VAL A 48 -1.42 -7.92 2.84
CA VAL A 48 -0.02 -7.54 2.65
C VAL A 48 0.07 -6.33 1.74
N THR A 49 1.07 -5.46 1.95
CA THR A 49 1.36 -4.34 1.05
C THR A 49 2.88 -4.13 0.95
N SER A 50 3.31 -3.22 0.09
CA SER A 50 4.73 -2.91 -0.12
C SER A 50 5.07 -1.50 0.36
N THR A 51 6.35 -1.26 0.65
CA THR A 51 6.85 0.09 0.96
C THR A 51 6.66 1.07 -0.20
N ALA A 52 6.67 0.58 -1.44
CA ALA A 52 6.34 1.39 -2.62
C ALA A 52 4.89 1.88 -2.58
N VAL A 53 3.94 0.99 -2.21
CA VAL A 53 2.53 1.37 -2.01
C VAL A 53 2.40 2.38 -0.86
N LEU A 54 3.09 2.17 0.28
CA LEU A 54 3.07 3.14 1.39
C LEU A 54 3.59 4.52 0.96
N SER A 55 4.63 4.55 0.11
CA SER A 55 5.17 5.81 -0.43
C SER A 55 4.16 6.52 -1.32
N GLU A 56 3.39 5.77 -2.13
CA GLU A 56 2.31 6.31 -2.94
C GLU A 56 1.15 6.84 -2.08
N VAL A 57 0.76 6.12 -1.02
CA VAL A 57 -0.26 6.57 -0.06
C VAL A 57 0.17 7.88 0.59
N ALA A 58 1.40 7.95 1.11
CA ALA A 58 1.96 9.16 1.71
C ALA A 58 1.90 10.35 0.73
N HIS A 59 2.35 10.14 -0.50
CA HIS A 59 2.33 11.16 -1.54
C HIS A 59 0.91 11.65 -1.84
N ARG A 60 -0.04 10.74 -2.11
CA ARG A 60 -1.41 11.10 -2.48
C ARG A 60 -2.12 11.83 -1.33
N LEU A 61 -2.04 11.32 -0.10
CA LEU A 61 -2.64 11.97 1.06
C LEU A 61 -2.02 13.34 1.34
N MET A 62 -0.71 13.50 1.20
CA MET A 62 -0.04 14.79 1.34
C MET A 62 -0.58 15.81 0.32
N THR A 63 -0.82 15.42 -0.93
CA THR A 63 -1.40 16.33 -1.92
C THR A 63 -2.86 16.68 -1.63
N ILE A 64 -3.64 15.74 -1.10
CA ILE A 64 -5.03 15.98 -0.68
C ILE A 64 -5.07 16.95 0.51
N GLU A 65 -4.25 16.70 1.53
CA GLU A 65 -4.12 17.55 2.71
C GLU A 65 -3.65 18.96 2.33
N ALA A 66 -2.61 19.08 1.49
CA ALA A 66 -2.10 20.38 1.04
C ALA A 66 -3.18 21.20 0.32
N ARG A 67 -4.03 20.57 -0.50
CA ARG A 67 -5.13 21.26 -1.18
C ARG A 67 -6.16 21.76 -0.18
N ALA A 68 -6.50 20.95 0.83
CA ALA A 68 -7.46 21.34 1.86
C ALA A 68 -6.91 22.47 2.75
N VAL A 69 -5.65 22.38 3.17
CA VAL A 69 -5.00 23.35 4.06
C VAL A 69 -4.71 24.68 3.36
N PHE A 70 -4.22 24.66 2.12
CA PHE A 70 -3.78 25.87 1.41
C PHE A 70 -4.78 26.37 0.35
N GLY A 71 -5.92 25.71 0.17
CA GLY A 71 -6.93 26.07 -0.83
C GLY A 71 -6.45 25.94 -2.28
N TRP A 72 -5.46 25.08 -2.54
CA TRP A 72 -4.90 24.93 -3.89
C TRP A 72 -5.80 24.10 -4.81
N SER A 73 -5.82 24.48 -6.09
CA SER A 73 -6.43 23.65 -7.14
C SER A 73 -5.67 22.33 -7.33
N THR A 74 -6.32 21.35 -7.95
CA THR A 74 -5.80 19.99 -8.16
C THR A 74 -4.47 19.93 -8.93
N GLY A 75 -4.22 20.89 -9.82
CA GLY A 75 -3.04 20.91 -10.67
C GLY A 75 -1.77 21.39 -9.96
N LYS A 76 -0.66 20.68 -10.18
CA LYS A 76 0.70 21.08 -9.77
C LYS A 76 0.95 21.15 -8.26
N VAL A 77 0.11 20.53 -7.42
CA VAL A 77 0.29 20.51 -5.96
C VAL A 77 1.66 19.93 -5.57
N ALA A 78 2.03 18.78 -6.13
CA ALA A 78 3.33 18.16 -5.88
C ALA A 78 4.51 19.08 -6.28
N LEU A 79 4.39 19.80 -7.39
CA LEU A 79 5.39 20.76 -7.83
C LEU A 79 5.50 21.93 -6.84
N ARG A 80 4.37 22.47 -6.36
CA ARG A 80 4.34 23.53 -5.35
C ARG A 80 4.97 23.09 -4.04
N LEU A 81 4.64 21.90 -3.55
CA LEU A 81 5.25 21.34 -2.34
C LEU A 81 6.77 21.18 -2.49
N LYS A 82 7.23 20.77 -3.68
CA LYS A 82 8.67 20.68 -3.99
C LYS A 82 9.34 22.06 -3.99
N GLN A 83 8.65 23.10 -4.45
CA GLN A 83 9.14 24.49 -4.47
C GLN A 83 9.04 25.18 -3.11
N THR A 84 8.19 24.68 -2.21
CA THR A 84 8.01 25.23 -0.86
C THR A 84 8.04 24.12 0.19
N PRO A 85 9.23 23.54 0.49
CA PRO A 85 9.35 22.43 1.43
C PRO A 85 8.84 22.76 2.84
N SER A 86 8.94 24.03 3.25
CA SER A 86 8.44 24.48 4.55
C SER A 86 6.93 24.30 4.72
N ALA A 87 6.17 24.28 3.61
CA ALA A 87 4.73 24.02 3.64
C ALA A 87 4.42 22.59 4.13
N ILE A 88 5.32 21.63 3.92
CA ILE A 88 5.14 20.23 4.33
C ILE A 88 5.11 20.11 5.87
N HIS A 89 5.78 21.01 6.60
CA HIS A 89 5.74 21.00 8.07
C HIS A 89 4.34 21.27 8.65
N ASN A 90 3.45 21.87 7.86
CA ASN A 90 2.05 22.10 8.25
C ASN A 90 1.13 20.92 7.88
N LEU A 91 1.69 19.84 7.32
CA LEU A 91 0.95 18.65 6.89
C LEU A 91 1.36 17.47 7.77
N SER A 92 0.37 16.82 8.39
CA SER A 92 0.59 15.70 9.32
C SER A 92 -0.33 14.52 9.08
N ALA A 93 -1.45 14.70 8.36
CA ALA A 93 -2.44 13.65 8.15
C ALA A 93 -1.84 12.46 7.37
N PHE A 94 -1.01 12.73 6.36
CA PHE A 94 -0.37 11.65 5.59
C PHE A 94 0.60 10.81 6.43
N GLN A 95 1.31 11.41 7.40
CA GLN A 95 2.24 10.71 8.28
C GLN A 95 1.46 9.79 9.23
N LYS A 96 0.44 10.34 9.89
CA LYS A 96 -0.46 9.59 10.78
C LYS A 96 -1.11 8.41 10.07
N ALA A 97 -1.55 8.60 8.82
CA ALA A 97 -2.12 7.53 8.01
C ALA A 97 -1.11 6.40 7.75
N VAL A 98 0.14 6.71 7.38
CA VAL A 98 1.18 5.69 7.18
C VAL A 98 1.52 4.97 8.48
N GLU A 99 1.63 5.70 9.59
CA GLU A 99 1.86 5.11 10.92
C GLU A 99 0.75 4.13 11.29
N GLN A 100 -0.51 4.51 11.05
CA GLN A 100 -1.66 3.64 11.27
C GLN A 100 -1.59 2.38 10.41
N ILE A 101 -1.27 2.49 9.11
CA ILE A 101 -1.14 1.31 8.23
C ILE A 101 -0.05 0.36 8.72
N VAL A 102 1.11 0.89 9.13
CA VAL A 102 2.24 0.08 9.62
C VAL A 102 1.92 -0.56 10.98
N SER A 103 1.04 0.06 11.77
CA SER A 103 0.59 -0.49 13.06
C SER A 103 -0.43 -1.63 12.93
N ILE A 104 -1.11 -1.74 11.78
CA ILE A 104 -1.97 -2.90 11.50
C ILE A 104 -1.08 -4.13 11.57
N PRO A 105 -1.49 -5.21 12.29
CA PRO A 105 -0.75 -6.47 12.35
C PRO A 105 -0.70 -7.12 10.97
N SER A 106 0.19 -6.58 10.14
CA SER A 106 0.53 -7.05 8.83
C SER A 106 1.34 -8.31 9.10
N GLN A 107 0.76 -9.48 8.89
CA GLN A 107 1.56 -10.70 8.87
C GLN A 107 2.63 -10.46 7.81
N ARG A 108 3.88 -10.21 8.22
CA ARG A 108 5.06 -10.32 7.36
C ARG A 108 4.81 -11.59 6.56
N ALA A 109 4.95 -11.51 5.25
CA ALA A 109 4.90 -12.72 4.43
C ALA A 109 5.98 -13.66 4.99
N GLU A 110 5.59 -14.53 5.91
CA GLU A 110 6.36 -15.70 6.28
C GLU A 110 6.41 -16.47 4.98
N TYR A 111 7.56 -16.34 4.32
CA TYR A 111 7.94 -17.20 3.24
C TYR A 111 8.02 -18.59 3.87
N SER A 112 6.90 -19.32 3.88
CA SER A 112 6.93 -20.74 4.18
C SER A 112 7.72 -21.36 3.04
N ALA A 113 8.98 -21.70 3.30
CA ALA A 113 9.86 -22.40 2.38
C ALA A 113 9.41 -23.86 2.15
N ASN A 114 8.10 -24.12 2.10
CA ASN A 114 7.53 -25.38 1.66
C ASN A 114 7.20 -25.33 0.17
N THR A 115 8.23 -25.05 -0.65
CA THR A 115 8.25 -25.64 -1.98
C THR A 115 8.83 -27.03 -1.82
N SER A 116 7.95 -28.03 -1.78
CA SER A 116 8.28 -29.43 -1.99
C SER A 116 9.34 -29.55 -3.08
N SER A 117 10.35 -30.35 -2.75
CA SER A 117 11.46 -30.77 -3.59
C SER A 117 10.95 -31.48 -4.85
N HIS A 118 10.57 -30.73 -5.88
CA HIS A 118 10.28 -31.26 -7.21
C HIS A 118 10.44 -30.18 -8.29
N CYS A 119 11.66 -29.66 -8.45
CA CYS A 119 12.06 -29.02 -9.70
C CYS A 119 13.45 -29.52 -10.06
N GLY A 120 13.54 -30.08 -11.27
CA GLY A 120 14.62 -30.95 -11.73
C GLY A 120 16.00 -30.31 -11.73
N ARG A 121 16.99 -31.21 -11.57
CA ARG A 121 18.39 -31.03 -11.96
C ARG A 121 18.50 -30.24 -13.27
N TYR A 122 18.92 -28.98 -13.18
CA TYR A 122 19.66 -28.38 -14.29
C TYR A 122 21.07 -28.96 -14.24
N GLN A 123 21.33 -29.96 -15.06
CA GLN A 123 22.69 -30.39 -15.38
C GLN A 123 23.35 -29.26 -16.18
N SER A 124 24.42 -28.71 -15.65
CA SER A 124 25.30 -27.80 -16.40
C SER A 124 26.08 -28.62 -17.42
N THR A 125 25.64 -28.64 -18.66
CA THR A 125 26.45 -29.09 -19.80
C THR A 125 27.15 -27.88 -20.41
N ASP A 126 28.48 -27.97 -20.44
CA ASP A 126 29.40 -27.40 -21.42
C ASP A 126 29.58 -25.87 -21.54
N ARG A 127 30.71 -25.39 -21.00
CA ARG A 127 31.47 -24.27 -21.58
C ARG A 127 32.64 -24.87 -22.39
N PRO A 128 32.80 -24.58 -23.69
CA PRO A 128 34.08 -24.76 -24.33
C PRO A 128 35.00 -23.59 -23.93
N ALA A 129 36.23 -23.93 -23.53
CA ALA A 129 37.33 -22.99 -23.41
C ALA A 129 37.69 -22.47 -24.80
N GLN A 130 37.73 -21.14 -24.97
CA GLN A 130 38.39 -20.52 -26.11
C GLN A 130 39.75 -20.01 -25.66
N GLN A 131 40.77 -20.47 -26.39
CA GLN A 131 42.16 -20.01 -26.40
C GLN A 131 42.27 -18.61 -27.00
#